data_AF-A0A178XUS5-F1
#
_entry.id   AF-A0A178XUS5-F1
#
_cell.length_a   1.000
_cell.length_b   1.000
_cell.length_c   1.000
_cell.angle_alpha   90.00
_cell.angle_beta   90.00
_cell.angle_gamma   90.00
#
_symmetry.space_group_name_H-M   'P 1'
#
loop_
_entity.id
_entity.type
_entity.pdbx_description
1 polymer ?
#
loop_
_entity_poly.entity_id
_entity_poly.type
_entity_poly.pdbx_seq_one_letter_code
_entity_poly.pdbx_strand_id
1 'polypeptide(L)'
;MSKKTRRDDVHLQRLKTEFPDIHRAFLAGEIASARKALVIAGIEPERTRLEKLKNSWAKATDTERDAFLTWLAATGAMPAAAPSSPSPPADSLNSERPIASGRYLLPSTIATIDTIMARRRLKPQDVMREMGFAAEDRSLAGALGRGASLRLTVIAALEGWLRINAQG
;
A
#
# COMPACT_ATOMS: atom_id res chain seq x y z
N MET A 1 2.92 -2.68 -27.77
CA MET A 1 1.84 -3.65 -28.05
C MET A 1 1.39 -4.29 -26.73
N SER A 2 0.34 -3.77 -26.10
CA SER A 2 -0.17 -4.34 -24.84
C SER A 2 -0.81 -5.69 -25.10
N LYS A 3 -0.38 -6.72 -24.35
CA LYS A 3 -0.98 -8.06 -24.39
C LYS A 3 -2.44 -7.96 -23.93
N LYS A 4 -3.37 -8.26 -24.85
CA LYS A 4 -4.81 -8.33 -24.56
C LYS A 4 -5.04 -9.42 -23.52
N THR A 5 -5.78 -9.12 -22.45
CA THR A 5 -6.04 -10.10 -21.39
C THR A 5 -7.36 -10.84 -21.64
N ARG A 6 -7.49 -12.06 -21.11
CA ARG A 6 -8.71 -12.88 -21.19
C ARG A 6 -9.97 -12.13 -20.75
N ARG A 7 -9.83 -11.18 -19.80
CA ARG A 7 -10.92 -10.32 -19.32
C ARG A 7 -11.39 -9.34 -20.41
N ASP A 8 -10.45 -8.74 -21.13
CA ASP A 8 -10.74 -7.82 -22.23
C ASP A 8 -11.49 -8.54 -23.36
N ASP A 9 -11.16 -9.81 -23.62
CA ASP A 9 -11.87 -10.63 -24.60
C ASP A 9 -13.33 -10.89 -24.22
N VAL A 10 -13.61 -11.22 -22.95
CA VAL A 10 -14.99 -11.44 -22.48
C VAL A 10 -15.82 -10.15 -22.59
N HIS A 11 -15.27 -9.01 -22.17
CA HIS A 11 -15.98 -7.74 -22.26
C HIS A 11 -16.26 -7.30 -23.70
N LEU A 12 -15.34 -7.56 -24.63
CA LEU A 12 -15.54 -7.27 -26.05
C LEU A 12 -16.57 -8.20 -26.70
N GLN A 13 -16.60 -9.48 -26.31
CA GLN A 13 -17.66 -10.39 -26.74
C GLN A 13 -19.03 -9.93 -26.24
N ARG A 14 -19.12 -9.55 -24.96
CA ARG A 14 -20.36 -8.97 -24.40
C ARG A 14 -20.76 -7.69 -25.11
N LEU A 15 -19.83 -6.79 -25.41
CA LEU A 15 -20.09 -5.58 -26.19
C LEU A 15 -20.70 -5.91 -27.57
N LYS A 16 -20.16 -6.94 -28.25
CA LYS A 16 -20.66 -7.40 -29.54
C LYS A 16 -22.07 -7.99 -29.47
N THR A 17 -22.36 -8.79 -28.44
CA THR A 17 -23.62 -9.53 -28.32
C THR A 17 -24.74 -8.71 -27.68
N GLU A 18 -24.46 -7.99 -26.60
CA GLU A 18 -25.45 -7.25 -25.80
C GLU A 18 -25.66 -5.81 -26.31
N PHE A 19 -24.65 -5.20 -26.97
CA PHE A 19 -24.69 -3.79 -27.40
C PHE A 19 -24.19 -3.60 -28.84
N PRO A 20 -24.87 -4.20 -29.83
CA PRO A 20 -24.38 -4.25 -31.22
C PRO A 20 -24.24 -2.87 -31.88
N ASP A 21 -25.06 -1.89 -31.50
CA ASP A 21 -24.95 -0.51 -32.02
C ASP A 21 -23.68 0.19 -31.54
N ILE A 22 -23.35 0.07 -30.25
CA ILE A 22 -22.12 0.64 -29.67
C ILE A 22 -20.90 -0.07 -30.25
N HIS A 23 -20.98 -1.39 -30.44
CA HIS A 23 -19.92 -2.15 -31.11
C HIS A 23 -19.71 -1.70 -32.57
N ARG A 24 -20.78 -1.41 -33.31
CA ARG A 24 -20.70 -0.88 -34.69
C ARG A 24 -20.07 0.51 -34.73
N ALA A 25 -20.47 1.42 -33.84
CA ALA A 25 -19.88 2.75 -33.73
C ALA A 25 -18.39 2.70 -33.35
N PHE A 26 -17.99 1.74 -32.51
CA PHE A 26 -16.58 1.47 -32.24
C PHE A 26 -15.81 1.00 -33.49
N LEU A 27 -16.35 0.05 -34.26
CA LEU A 27 -15.71 -0.41 -35.51
C LEU A 27 -15.67 0.66 -36.60
N ALA A 28 -16.67 1.55 -36.65
CA ALA A 28 -16.71 2.69 -37.56
C ALA A 28 -15.71 3.80 -37.18
N GLY A 29 -15.04 3.70 -36.02
CA GLY A 29 -14.09 4.69 -35.54
C GLY A 29 -14.72 5.91 -34.84
N GLU A 30 -16.05 5.96 -34.71
CA GLU A 30 -16.77 7.02 -34.01
C GLU A 30 -16.45 7.01 -32.50
N ILE A 31 -16.24 5.81 -31.94
CA ILE A 31 -15.76 5.64 -30.56
C ILE A 31 -14.25 5.39 -30.57
N ALA A 32 -13.49 6.38 -30.11
CA ALA A 32 -12.03 6.40 -30.18
C ALA A 32 -11.27 5.24 -29.50
N SER A 33 -11.92 4.41 -28.66
CA SER A 33 -11.27 3.25 -28.05
C SER A 33 -12.25 2.19 -27.56
N ALA A 34 -11.79 0.95 -27.52
CA ALA A 34 -12.53 -0.18 -26.95
C ALA A 34 -12.98 0.10 -25.51
N ARG A 35 -12.11 0.68 -24.67
CA ARG A 35 -12.48 1.01 -23.29
C ARG A 35 -13.60 2.05 -23.21
N LYS A 36 -13.60 3.05 -24.08
CA LYS A 36 -14.67 4.05 -24.13
C LYS A 36 -16.00 3.39 -24.55
N ALA A 37 -15.97 2.47 -25.51
CA ALA A 37 -17.16 1.70 -25.90
C ALA A 37 -17.71 0.84 -24.75
N LEU A 38 -16.83 0.18 -23.99
CA LEU A 38 -17.22 -0.60 -22.81
C LEU A 38 -17.83 0.25 -21.69
N VAL A 39 -17.33 1.48 -21.49
CA VAL A 39 -17.89 2.43 -20.51
C VAL A 39 -19.26 2.94 -20.96
N ILE A 40 -19.42 3.30 -22.24
CA ILE A 40 -20.71 3.74 -22.79
C ILE A 40 -21.76 2.60 -22.68
N ALA A 41 -21.34 1.36 -22.90
CA ALA A 41 -22.20 0.18 -22.75
C ALA A 41 -22.45 -0.22 -21.28
N GLY A 42 -21.85 0.46 -20.29
CA GLY A 42 -21.99 0.12 -18.87
C GLY A 42 -21.35 -1.22 -18.47
N ILE A 43 -20.57 -1.84 -19.35
CA ILE A 43 -19.86 -3.11 -19.08
C ILE A 43 -18.68 -2.86 -18.12
N GLU A 44 -18.03 -1.71 -18.24
CA GLU A 44 -16.99 -1.27 -17.31
C GLU A 44 -17.32 0.10 -16.72
N PRO A 45 -17.00 0.34 -15.44
CA PRO A 45 -17.14 1.66 -14.86
C PRO A 45 -16.09 2.62 -15.43
N GLU A 46 -16.45 3.91 -15.51
CA GLU A 46 -15.49 4.95 -15.81
C GLU A 46 -14.44 5.03 -14.71
N ARG A 47 -13.16 5.12 -15.10
CA ARG A 47 -12.07 5.28 -14.13
C ARG A 47 -12.17 6.62 -13.43
N THR A 48 -12.20 6.57 -12.11
CA THR A 48 -12.15 7.74 -11.26
C THR A 48 -10.83 8.49 -11.44
N ARG A 49 -10.81 9.79 -11.09
CA ARG A 49 -9.58 10.59 -11.09
C ARG A 49 -8.50 9.98 -10.20
N LEU A 50 -8.89 9.40 -9.06
CA LEU A 50 -7.99 8.72 -8.14
C LEU A 50 -7.31 7.50 -8.78
N GLU A 51 -8.07 6.65 -9.49
CA GLU A 51 -7.50 5.49 -10.18
C GLU A 51 -6.54 5.90 -11.29
N LYS A 52 -6.85 7.00 -12.00
CA LYS A 52 -5.94 7.57 -13.01
C LYS A 52 -4.65 8.05 -12.35
N LEU A 53 -4.73 8.77 -11.23
CA LEU A 53 -3.56 9.23 -10.48
C LEU A 53 -2.71 8.05 -9.99
N LYS A 54 -3.33 7.01 -9.41
CA LYS A 54 -2.63 5.78 -8.98
C LYS A 54 -1.93 5.09 -10.14
N ASN A 55 -2.57 5.01 -11.32
CA ASN A 55 -1.95 4.40 -12.49
C ASN A 55 -0.76 5.22 -13.02
N SER A 56 -0.91 6.54 -13.08
CA SER A 56 0.17 7.45 -13.49
C SER A 56 1.34 7.37 -12.51
N TRP A 57 1.07 7.37 -11.21
CA TRP A 57 2.09 7.24 -10.16
C TRP A 57 2.87 5.93 -10.26
N ALA A 58 2.17 4.81 -10.49
CA ALA A 58 2.81 3.51 -10.66
C ALA A 58 3.72 3.44 -11.89
N LYS A 59 3.41 4.22 -12.93
CA LYS A 59 4.18 4.28 -14.19
C LYS A 59 5.26 5.36 -14.22
N ALA A 60 5.18 6.35 -13.35
CA ALA A 60 6.16 7.42 -13.26
C ALA A 60 7.53 6.87 -12.86
N THR A 61 8.57 7.43 -13.47
CA THR A 61 9.97 7.26 -13.07
C THR A 61 10.23 7.93 -11.72
N ASP A 62 11.36 7.58 -11.08
CA ASP A 62 11.70 8.18 -9.78
C ASP A 62 11.88 9.70 -9.88
N THR A 63 12.48 10.20 -10.96
CA THR A 63 12.60 11.65 -11.23
C THR A 63 11.24 12.34 -11.36
N GLU A 64 10.27 11.72 -12.04
CA GLU A 64 8.91 12.28 -12.18
C GLU A 64 8.15 12.28 -10.84
N ARG A 65 8.37 11.26 -10.00
CA ARG A 65 7.79 11.20 -8.65
C ARG A 65 8.37 12.29 -7.76
N ASP A 66 9.69 12.46 -7.76
CA ASP A 66 10.37 13.49 -6.95
C ASP A 66 9.96 14.90 -7.37
N ALA A 67 9.85 15.15 -8.68
CA ALA A 67 9.35 16.42 -9.20
C ALA A 67 7.89 16.68 -8.73
N PHE A 68 7.04 15.65 -8.75
CA PHE A 68 5.66 15.77 -8.28
C PHE A 68 5.56 16.04 -6.78
N LEU A 69 6.37 15.38 -5.95
CA LEU A 69 6.43 15.62 -4.51
C LEU A 69 6.94 17.03 -4.18
N THR A 70 7.95 17.50 -4.92
CA THR A 70 8.47 18.87 -4.81
C THR A 70 7.39 19.89 -5.13
N TRP A 71 6.63 19.67 -6.21
CA TRP A 71 5.49 20.51 -6.59
C TRP A 71 4.38 20.51 -5.52
N LEU A 72 4.05 19.35 -4.92
CA LEU A 72 3.07 19.26 -3.83
C LEU A 72 3.50 20.07 -2.60
N ALA A 73 4.79 20.00 -2.24
CA ALA A 73 5.34 20.76 -1.12
C ALA A 73 5.27 22.28 -1.39
N ALA A 74 5.63 22.72 -2.60
CA ALA A 74 5.56 24.12 -3.01
C ALA A 74 4.12 24.66 -3.04
N THR A 75 3.14 23.81 -3.35
CA THR A 75 1.72 24.21 -3.44
C THR A 75 1.01 24.17 -2.09
N GLY A 76 1.68 23.73 -1.01
CA GLY A 76 1.06 23.54 0.31
C GLY A 76 -0.02 22.44 0.31
N ALA A 77 -0.03 21.60 -0.71
CA ALA A 77 -0.96 20.47 -0.87
C ALA A 77 -0.43 19.20 -0.19
N MET A 78 0.80 19.24 0.32
CA MET A 78 1.25 18.30 1.34
C MET A 78 0.36 18.47 2.57
N PRO A 79 -0.18 17.37 3.17
CA PRO A 79 -0.82 17.49 4.47
C PRO A 79 0.18 18.18 5.39
N ALA A 80 -0.25 19.28 6.00
CA ALA A 80 0.54 19.98 6.98
C ALA A 80 1.09 18.93 7.94
N ALA A 81 2.41 18.83 8.04
CA ALA A 81 2.99 18.21 9.22
C ALA A 81 2.28 18.87 10.39
N ALA A 82 1.56 18.08 11.18
CA ALA A 82 0.85 18.58 12.35
C ALA A 82 1.79 19.56 13.07
N PRO A 83 1.32 20.73 13.53
CA PRO A 83 2.19 21.75 14.10
C PRO A 83 3.04 21.07 15.16
N SER A 84 4.34 21.04 14.92
CA SER A 84 5.35 20.64 15.89
C SER A 84 5.07 21.50 17.12
N SER A 85 4.42 20.91 18.11
CA SER A 85 4.26 21.55 19.41
C SER A 85 5.66 21.92 19.89
N PRO A 86 5.85 23.10 20.50
CA PRO A 86 7.17 23.51 20.99
C PRO A 86 7.71 22.40 21.88
N SER A 87 8.94 21.95 21.58
CA SER A 87 9.63 20.90 22.32
C SER A 87 9.40 21.04 23.82
N PRO A 88 8.77 20.06 24.48
CA PRO A 88 9.11 19.77 25.86
C PRO A 88 10.50 19.12 25.89
N PRO A 89 11.20 19.16 27.04
CA PRO A 89 12.57 18.66 27.17
C PRO A 89 12.72 17.21 26.69
N ALA A 90 13.95 16.89 26.27
CA ALA A 90 14.39 15.73 25.49
C ALA A 90 14.14 14.32 26.09
N ASP A 91 13.21 14.15 27.02
CA ASP A 91 12.95 12.87 27.72
C ASP A 91 11.71 12.12 27.22
N SER A 92 11.06 12.54 26.13
CA SER A 92 9.80 11.93 25.65
C SER A 92 9.81 11.40 24.20
N LEU A 93 11.00 11.18 23.60
CA LEU A 93 11.16 10.83 22.18
C LEU A 93 10.69 9.43 21.73
N ASN A 94 10.12 8.59 22.60
CA ASN A 94 9.86 7.18 22.28
C ASN A 94 8.38 6.75 22.28
N SER A 95 7.45 7.69 22.39
CA SER A 95 6.02 7.36 22.40
C SER A 95 5.36 7.90 21.13
N GLU A 96 4.66 7.01 20.42
CA GLU A 96 3.70 7.30 19.32
C GLU A 96 4.22 7.40 17.89
N ARG A 97 5.26 6.65 17.49
CA ARG A 97 5.33 6.24 16.07
C ARG A 97 4.49 4.97 15.89
N PRO A 98 3.35 5.01 15.17
CA PRO A 98 2.52 3.81 14.97
C PRO A 98 3.36 2.75 14.26
N ILE A 99 3.34 1.50 14.77
CA ILE A 99 4.19 0.44 14.23
C ILE A 99 3.56 -0.30 13.03
N ALA A 100 2.27 -0.05 12.77
CA ALA A 100 1.48 -0.72 11.75
C ALA A 100 0.48 0.23 11.09
N SER A 101 0.17 -0.01 9.82
CA SER A 101 -0.98 0.55 9.12
C SER A 101 -2.10 -0.49 9.12
N GLY A 102 -3.06 -0.31 10.03
CA GLY A 102 -4.10 -1.31 10.30
C GLY A 102 -3.50 -2.60 10.86
N ARG A 103 -3.48 -3.67 10.05
CA ARG A 103 -2.97 -4.99 10.46
C ARG A 103 -1.59 -5.35 9.89
N TYR A 104 -0.98 -4.43 9.16
CA TYR A 104 0.28 -4.65 8.46
C TYR A 104 1.38 -3.81 9.08
N LEU A 105 2.53 -4.41 9.38
CA LEU A 105 3.68 -3.67 9.90
C LEU A 105 4.15 -2.64 8.88
N LEU A 106 4.56 -1.47 9.37
CA LEU A 106 5.20 -0.48 8.51
C LEU A 106 6.60 -0.96 8.08
N PRO A 107 7.07 -0.60 6.88
CA PRO A 107 8.43 -0.94 6.43
C PRO A 107 9.52 -0.49 7.42
N SER A 108 9.36 0.69 8.03
CA SER A 108 10.30 1.18 9.05
C SER A 108 10.33 0.30 10.29
N THR A 109 9.17 -0.21 10.70
CA THR A 109 9.05 -1.10 11.87
C THR A 109 9.70 -2.45 11.61
N ILE A 110 9.53 -3.00 10.40
CA ILE A 110 10.19 -4.24 9.98
C ILE A 110 11.71 -4.07 10.08
N ALA A 111 12.26 -2.98 9.54
CA ALA A 111 13.69 -2.70 9.63
C ALA A 111 14.19 -2.59 11.09
N THR A 112 13.42 -1.97 11.98
CA THR A 112 13.75 -1.90 13.41
C THR A 112 13.75 -3.29 14.06
N ILE A 113 12.72 -4.11 13.79
CA ILE A 113 12.64 -5.48 14.31
C ILE A 113 13.84 -6.30 13.83
N ASP A 114 14.17 -6.24 12.54
CA ASP A 114 15.31 -6.95 11.96
C ASP A 114 16.64 -6.51 12.59
N THR A 115 16.80 -5.21 12.86
CA THR A 115 17.99 -4.67 13.53
C THR A 115 18.15 -5.22 14.95
N ILE A 116 17.07 -5.23 15.73
CA ILE A 116 17.07 -5.76 17.10
C ILE A 116 17.31 -7.27 17.07
N MET A 117 16.66 -8.00 16.17
CA MET A 117 16.84 -9.44 16.00
C MET A 117 18.27 -9.79 15.62
N ALA A 118 18.89 -9.05 14.69
CA ALA A 118 20.29 -9.25 14.31
C ALA A 118 21.24 -8.98 15.48
N ARG A 119 21.04 -7.87 16.20
CA ARG A 119 21.86 -7.49 17.37
C ARG A 119 21.79 -8.54 18.48
N ARG A 120 20.58 -9.03 18.80
CA ARG A 120 20.34 -10.00 19.87
C ARG A 120 20.39 -11.46 19.41
N ARG A 121 20.69 -11.71 18.12
CA ARG A 121 20.65 -13.04 17.47
C ARG A 121 19.34 -13.80 17.71
N LEU A 122 18.22 -13.09 17.69
CA LEU A 122 16.88 -13.66 17.89
C LEU A 122 16.29 -14.13 16.56
N LYS A 123 15.49 -15.19 16.61
CA LYS A 123 14.59 -15.60 15.53
C LYS A 123 13.18 -15.03 15.77
N PRO A 124 12.31 -14.95 14.75
CA PRO A 124 10.93 -14.48 14.93
C PRO A 124 10.17 -15.27 16.01
N GLN A 125 10.48 -16.56 16.16
CA GLN A 125 9.90 -17.45 17.18
C GLN A 125 10.30 -17.04 18.60
N ASP A 126 11.52 -16.54 18.77
CA ASP A 126 12.04 -16.08 20.05
C ASP A 126 11.38 -14.75 20.44
N VAL A 127 11.15 -13.86 19.47
CA VAL A 127 10.41 -12.61 19.69
C VAL A 127 8.95 -12.91 20.07
N MET A 128 8.29 -13.86 19.40
CA MET A 128 6.94 -14.32 19.77
C MET A 128 6.90 -14.85 21.21
N ARG A 129 7.92 -15.63 21.61
CA ARG A 129 8.05 -16.15 22.98
C ARG A 129 8.30 -15.05 24.01
N GLU A 130 9.15 -14.06 23.71
CA GLU A 130 9.38 -12.90 24.58
C GLU A 130 8.11 -12.04 24.76
N MET A 131 7.23 -12.01 23.74
CA MET A 131 5.92 -11.36 23.81
C MET A 131 4.83 -12.21 24.49
N GLY A 132 5.15 -13.43 24.94
CA GLY A 132 4.20 -14.32 25.61
C GLY A 132 3.30 -15.14 24.68
N PHE A 133 3.62 -15.22 23.38
CA PHE A 133 2.92 -16.09 22.43
C PHE A 133 3.64 -17.42 22.24
N ALA A 134 2.92 -18.42 21.71
CA ALA A 134 3.50 -19.72 21.37
C ALA A 134 4.58 -19.56 20.28
N ALA A 135 5.74 -20.21 20.47
CA ALA A 135 6.86 -20.16 19.52
C ALA A 135 6.53 -20.77 18.14
N GLU A 136 5.50 -21.62 18.10
CA GLU A 136 4.97 -22.25 16.88
C GLU A 136 4.14 -21.28 16.02
N ASP A 137 3.72 -20.14 16.60
CA ASP A 137 2.97 -19.13 15.88
C ASP A 137 3.88 -18.42 14.86
N ARG A 138 3.62 -18.70 13.58
CA ARG A 138 4.38 -18.16 12.45
C ARG A 138 3.92 -16.77 12.00
N SER A 139 3.00 -16.12 12.72
CA SER A 139 2.45 -14.82 12.33
C SER A 139 3.53 -13.75 12.14
N LEU A 140 4.46 -13.60 13.09
CA LEU A 140 5.56 -12.64 12.96
C LEU A 140 6.50 -12.99 11.80
N ALA A 141 6.83 -14.27 11.62
CA ALA A 141 7.67 -14.71 10.49
C ALA A 141 7.00 -14.43 9.13
N GLY A 142 5.69 -14.62 9.03
CA GLY A 142 4.90 -14.28 7.85
C GLY A 142 4.82 -12.77 7.59
N ALA A 143 4.70 -11.98 8.65
CA ALA A 143 4.68 -10.51 8.56
C ALA A 143 6.01 -9.95 8.06
N LEU A 144 7.14 -10.43 8.61
CA LEU A 144 8.48 -9.99 8.20
C LEU A 144 8.84 -10.46 6.79
N GLY A 145 8.56 -11.72 6.45
CA GLY A 145 9.01 -12.31 5.19
C GLY A 145 8.09 -12.07 3.99
N ARG A 146 6.77 -11.92 4.20
CA ARG A 146 5.78 -11.86 3.11
C ARG A 146 4.78 -10.70 3.26
N GLY A 147 4.94 -9.84 4.26
CA GLY A 147 3.99 -8.76 4.54
C GLY A 147 2.60 -9.26 4.96
N ALA A 148 2.52 -10.40 5.65
CA ALA A 148 1.24 -10.94 6.12
C ALA A 148 0.60 -10.06 7.21
N SER A 149 -0.73 -10.07 7.26
CA SER A 149 -1.47 -9.36 8.30
C SER A 149 -1.31 -10.02 9.67
N LEU A 150 -1.08 -9.22 10.70
CA LEU A 150 -1.02 -9.66 12.09
C LEU A 150 -2.38 -9.55 12.79
N ARG A 151 -2.54 -10.26 13.91
CA ARG A 151 -3.64 -10.03 14.86
C ARG A 151 -3.35 -8.77 15.67
N LEU A 152 -4.41 -8.02 16.03
CA LEU A 152 -4.26 -6.78 16.80
C LEU A 152 -3.57 -7.01 18.16
N THR A 153 -3.80 -8.16 18.78
CA THR A 153 -3.11 -8.56 20.02
C THR A 153 -1.60 -8.71 19.85
N VAL A 154 -1.16 -9.26 18.71
CA VAL A 154 0.27 -9.40 18.39
C VAL A 154 0.89 -8.03 18.12
N ILE A 155 0.17 -7.13 17.45
CA ILE A 155 0.63 -5.75 17.22
C ILE A 155 0.82 -5.02 18.55
N ALA A 156 -0.18 -5.07 19.46
CA ALA A 156 -0.10 -4.41 20.76
C ALA A 156 1.07 -4.94 21.62
N ALA A 157 1.28 -6.26 21.63
CA ALA A 157 2.42 -6.86 22.34
C ALA A 157 3.77 -6.46 21.70
N LEU A 158 3.83 -6.38 20.38
CA LEU A 158 5.02 -5.98 19.64
C LEU A 158 5.37 -4.50 19.86
N GLU A 159 4.39 -3.63 20.05
CA GLU A 159 4.63 -2.24 20.48
C GLU A 159 5.30 -2.17 21.85
N GLY A 160 4.85 -3.00 22.80
CA GLY A 160 5.46 -3.11 24.13
C GLY A 160 6.89 -3.65 24.05
N TRP A 161 7.08 -4.71 23.28
CA TRP A 161 8.40 -5.31 23.07
C TRP A 161 9.38 -4.35 22.40
N LEU A 162 8.94 -3.59 21.38
CA LEU A 162 9.76 -2.59 20.70
C LEU A 162 10.15 -1.44 21.64
N ARG A 163 9.25 -0.97 22.50
CA ARG A 163 9.58 0.05 23.50
C ARG A 163 10.70 -0.38 24.45
N ILE A 164 10.71 -1.65 24.84
CA ILE A 164 11.73 -2.22 25.73
C ILE A 164 13.06 -2.42 24.98
N ASN A 165 13.02 -2.83 23.71
CA ASN A 165 14.21 -3.30 23.00
C ASN A 165 14.84 -2.30 22.03
N ALA A 166 14.13 -1.23 21.64
CA ALA A 166 14.63 -0.22 20.70
C ALA A 166 15.60 0.79 21.35
N GLN A 167 15.75 0.79 22.67
CA GLN A 167 16.63 1.72 23.41
C GLN A 167 18.05 1.20 23.70
N GLY A 168 18.37 -0.06 23.36
CA GLY A 168 19.74 -0.59 23.39
C GLY A 168 20.41 -0.50 22.04
#